data_AF-A0A6M1YAE6-F1
#
_entry.id   AF-A0A6M1YAE6-F1
#
_cell.length_a   1.000
_cell.length_b   1.000
_cell.length_c   1.000
_cell.angle_alpha   90.00
_cell.angle_beta   90.00
_cell.angle_gamma   90.00
#
_symmetry.space_group_name_H-M   'P 1'
#
loop_
_entity.id
_entity.type
_entity.pdbx_description
1 polymer ?
#
loop_
_entity_poly.entity_id
_entity_poly.type
_entity_poly.pdbx_seq_one_letter_code
_entity_poly.pdbx_strand_id
1 'polypeptide(L)'
;MKVLFKLRKIYFLITISIQLISFSIFAENVTFSTPQIVAADGNRPQIATDISGRYVYVIEFEGAGLTGPTKIFISSDFGVNFSSATGAFGTGFNPQIITDISGRYIFATWSDGATNIKIFFSLNFGLSWIDVDSSNTTFGLGGAPQIITDSVSRNIYGIWADSSDPIDLTRGLRSFFPIRGLKINR
;
A
#
# COMPACT_ATOMS: atom_id res chain seq x y z
N MET A 1 48.22 1.51 -35.40
CA MET A 1 47.40 2.74 -35.20
C MET A 1 46.01 2.69 -35.88
N LYS A 2 45.87 2.20 -37.13
CA LYS A 2 44.56 2.11 -37.84
C LYS A 2 43.49 1.23 -37.15
N VAL A 3 43.87 0.14 -36.50
CA VAL A 3 42.92 -0.80 -35.83
C VAL A 3 42.29 -0.17 -34.58
N LEU A 4 43.08 0.55 -33.77
CA LEU A 4 42.58 1.23 -32.56
C LEU A 4 41.55 2.31 -32.88
N PHE A 5 41.72 3.02 -34.00
CA PHE A 5 40.77 4.02 -34.48
C PHE A 5 39.42 3.39 -34.91
N LYS A 6 39.45 2.18 -35.49
CA LYS A 6 38.23 1.43 -35.84
C LYS A 6 37.48 0.95 -34.59
N LEU A 7 38.18 0.46 -33.57
CA LEU A 7 37.59 -0.02 -32.32
C LEU A 7 36.88 1.09 -31.54
N ARG A 8 37.48 2.30 -31.47
CA ARG A 8 36.85 3.46 -30.79
C ARG A 8 35.55 3.91 -31.47
N LYS A 9 35.48 3.86 -32.80
CA LYS A 9 34.25 4.18 -33.55
C LYS A 9 33.13 3.17 -33.30
N ILE A 10 33.47 1.88 -33.24
CA ILE A 10 32.49 0.81 -32.95
C ILE A 10 31.91 0.96 -31.54
N TYR A 11 32.76 1.20 -30.54
CA TYR A 11 32.31 1.40 -29.16
C TYR A 11 31.34 2.59 -29.03
N PHE A 12 31.70 3.74 -29.62
CA PHE A 12 30.85 4.94 -29.61
C PHE A 12 29.48 4.71 -30.26
N LEU A 13 29.44 4.00 -31.40
CA LEU A 13 28.19 3.64 -32.07
C LEU A 13 27.32 2.72 -31.20
N ILE A 14 27.92 1.71 -30.56
CA ILE A 14 27.20 0.81 -29.65
C ILE A 14 26.60 1.58 -28.47
N THR A 15 27.35 2.49 -27.84
CA THR A 15 26.85 3.29 -26.71
C THR A 15 25.67 4.16 -27.12
N ILE A 16 25.74 4.83 -28.28
CA ILE A 16 24.64 5.64 -28.79
C ILE A 16 23.43 4.78 -29.14
N SER A 17 23.63 3.64 -29.80
CA SER A 17 22.53 2.73 -30.13
C SER A 17 21.83 2.20 -28.87
N ILE A 18 22.58 1.82 -27.83
CA ILE A 18 22.00 1.39 -26.55
C ILE A 18 21.18 2.54 -25.93
N GLN A 19 21.73 3.75 -25.87
CA GLN A 19 21.03 4.93 -25.35
C GLN A 19 19.73 5.20 -26.14
N LEU A 20 19.77 5.19 -27.48
CA LEU A 20 18.60 5.42 -28.33
C LEU A 20 17.54 4.34 -28.19
N ILE A 21 17.94 3.06 -28.08
CA ILE A 21 17.00 1.96 -27.80
C ILE A 21 16.36 2.15 -26.43
N SER A 22 17.15 2.52 -25.41
CA SER A 22 16.62 2.83 -24.08
C SER A 22 15.61 3.98 -24.13
N PHE A 23 15.89 5.08 -24.84
CA PHE A 23 14.95 6.22 -24.97
C PHE A 23 13.64 5.83 -25.67
N SER A 24 13.69 5.00 -26.73
CA SER A 24 12.49 4.59 -27.47
C SER A 24 11.55 3.67 -26.67
N ILE A 25 12.08 2.91 -25.70
CA ILE A 25 11.26 2.06 -24.82
C ILE A 25 10.43 2.90 -23.83
N PHE A 26 10.86 4.13 -23.52
CA PHE A 26 10.14 5.02 -22.59
C PHE A 26 9.19 6.00 -23.28
N ALA A 27 9.19 6.05 -24.62
CA ALA A 27 8.29 6.91 -25.39
C ALA A 27 7.02 6.15 -25.82
N GLU A 28 6.38 5.47 -24.86
CA GLU A 28 5.05 4.92 -25.10
C GLU A 28 4.02 6.06 -24.99
N ASN A 29 3.18 6.23 -26.01
CA ASN A 29 2.07 7.18 -25.94
C ASN A 29 1.10 6.71 -24.87
N VAL A 30 1.15 7.32 -23.68
CA VAL A 30 0.21 7.03 -22.59
C VAL A 30 -1.13 7.65 -22.93
N THR A 31 -2.11 6.82 -23.28
CA THR A 31 -3.50 7.23 -23.47
C THR A 31 -4.34 6.79 -22.28
N PHE A 32 -5.09 7.72 -21.68
CA PHE A 32 -6.01 7.42 -20.58
C PHE A 32 -7.38 7.00 -21.12
N SER A 33 -7.94 5.91 -20.61
CA SER A 33 -9.34 5.51 -20.87
C SER A 33 -10.30 6.19 -19.89
N THR A 34 -11.60 6.06 -20.13
CA THR A 34 -12.62 6.49 -19.15
C THR A 34 -12.40 5.74 -17.83
N PRO A 35 -12.29 6.45 -16.69
CA PRO A 35 -12.07 5.82 -15.40
C PRO A 35 -13.34 5.14 -14.87
N GLN A 36 -13.18 4.05 -14.11
CA GLN A 36 -14.24 3.52 -13.27
C GLN A 36 -14.43 4.41 -12.04
N ILE A 37 -15.67 4.76 -11.72
CA ILE A 37 -16.01 5.43 -10.46
C ILE A 37 -16.32 4.34 -9.42
N VAL A 38 -15.46 4.21 -8.40
CA VAL A 38 -15.60 3.20 -7.34
C VAL A 38 -16.31 3.73 -6.09
N ALA A 39 -16.26 5.05 -5.90
CA ALA A 39 -16.95 5.76 -4.82
C ALA A 39 -17.32 7.18 -5.26
N ALA A 40 -18.57 7.58 -5.03
CA ALA A 40 -19.04 8.91 -5.40
C ALA A 40 -18.61 9.99 -4.38
N ASP A 41 -18.53 9.62 -3.10
CA ASP A 41 -18.30 10.53 -1.97
C ASP A 41 -17.03 10.17 -1.17
N GLY A 42 -16.07 9.55 -1.85
CA GLY A 42 -14.80 9.10 -1.30
C GLY A 42 -13.91 10.25 -0.81
N ASN A 43 -13.41 10.15 0.41
CA ASN A 43 -12.49 11.11 1.01
C ASN A 43 -11.14 10.49 1.40
N ARG A 44 -10.08 11.28 1.19
CA ARG A 44 -8.68 10.93 1.47
C ARG A 44 -8.29 9.53 0.96
N PRO A 45 -8.50 9.23 -0.34
CA PRO A 45 -8.18 7.92 -0.87
C PRO A 45 -6.68 7.65 -0.76
N GLN A 46 -6.33 6.40 -0.49
CA GLN A 46 -4.97 5.87 -0.61
C GLN A 46 -4.98 4.66 -1.52
N ILE A 47 -3.85 4.41 -2.16
CA ILE A 47 -3.69 3.35 -3.15
C ILE A 47 -2.38 2.59 -2.91
N ALA A 48 -2.43 1.28 -3.06
CA ALA A 48 -1.27 0.41 -3.07
C ALA A 48 -1.38 -0.59 -4.23
N THR A 49 -0.23 -1.06 -4.72
CA THR A 49 -0.19 -2.08 -5.77
C THR A 49 0.99 -3.03 -5.55
N ASP A 50 0.86 -4.24 -6.06
CA ASP A 50 1.93 -5.22 -6.07
C ASP A 50 2.99 -4.87 -7.11
N ILE A 51 4.11 -5.61 -7.14
CA ILE A 51 5.24 -5.30 -8.04
C ILE A 51 4.86 -5.44 -9.52
N SER A 52 3.86 -6.25 -9.85
CA SER A 52 3.41 -6.43 -11.23
C SER A 52 2.41 -5.36 -11.68
N GLY A 53 1.84 -4.59 -10.75
CA GLY A 53 0.74 -3.67 -11.02
C GLY A 53 -0.62 -4.35 -11.20
N ARG A 54 -0.69 -5.69 -11.17
CA ARG A 54 -1.91 -6.46 -11.44
C ARG A 54 -2.94 -6.29 -10.34
N TYR A 55 -2.50 -6.34 -9.09
CA TYR A 55 -3.32 -6.19 -7.92
C TYR A 55 -3.24 -4.76 -7.44
N VAL A 56 -4.40 -4.10 -7.38
CA VAL A 56 -4.51 -2.70 -6.95
C VAL A 56 -5.51 -2.62 -5.81
N TYR A 57 -5.12 -1.95 -4.74
CA TYR A 57 -5.91 -1.80 -3.53
C TYR A 57 -6.15 -0.32 -3.28
N VAL A 58 -7.40 0.08 -3.12
CA VAL A 58 -7.78 1.44 -2.76
C VAL A 58 -8.47 1.40 -1.41
N ILE A 59 -8.12 2.32 -0.52
CA ILE A 59 -8.87 2.55 0.72
C ILE A 59 -9.32 4.00 0.76
N GLU A 60 -10.51 4.22 1.32
CA GLU A 60 -11.08 5.53 1.52
C GLU A 60 -12.03 5.50 2.72
N PHE A 61 -12.57 6.66 3.08
CA PHE A 61 -13.78 6.73 3.89
C PHE A 61 -14.82 7.61 3.20
N GLU A 62 -16.10 7.34 3.42
CA GLU A 62 -17.18 8.12 2.78
C GLU A 62 -17.71 9.23 3.68
N GLY A 63 -18.01 10.39 3.08
CA GLY A 63 -18.74 11.46 3.74
C GLY A 63 -17.86 12.51 4.43
N ALA A 64 -18.52 13.58 4.90
CA ALA A 64 -17.84 14.73 5.48
C ALA A 64 -17.63 14.55 6.99
N GLY A 65 -16.36 14.59 7.44
CA GLY A 65 -16.01 14.55 8.86
C GLY A 65 -15.10 13.38 9.24
N LEU A 66 -15.23 12.90 10.48
CA LEU A 66 -14.36 11.88 11.08
C LEU A 66 -15.06 10.52 11.31
N THR A 67 -16.30 10.37 10.87
CA THR A 67 -17.17 9.22 11.21
C THR A 67 -17.73 8.50 9.99
N GLY A 68 -17.13 8.69 8.83
CA GLY A 68 -17.54 8.03 7.59
C GLY A 68 -17.22 6.55 7.57
N PRO A 69 -18.00 5.68 6.89
CA PRO A 69 -17.64 4.27 6.73
C PRO A 69 -16.33 4.16 5.95
N THR A 70 -15.43 3.28 6.42
CA THR A 70 -14.20 2.95 5.68
C THR A 70 -14.51 1.91 4.63
N LYS A 71 -14.05 2.14 3.39
CA LYS A 71 -14.21 1.22 2.26
C LYS A 71 -12.87 0.84 1.69
N ILE A 72 -12.76 -0.41 1.27
CA ILE A 72 -11.61 -0.93 0.54
C ILE A 72 -12.11 -1.48 -0.79
N PHE A 73 -11.43 -1.13 -1.88
CA PHE A 73 -11.68 -1.65 -3.22
C PHE A 73 -10.47 -2.41 -3.73
N ILE A 74 -10.71 -3.46 -4.49
CA ILE A 74 -9.70 -4.39 -4.97
C ILE A 74 -9.86 -4.56 -6.47
N SER A 75 -8.75 -4.50 -7.20
CA SER A 75 -8.63 -4.93 -8.59
C SER A 75 -7.60 -6.06 -8.69
N SER A 76 -7.81 -6.96 -9.65
CA SER A 76 -6.87 -8.05 -10.01
C SER A 76 -6.51 -8.06 -11.50
N ASP A 77 -6.82 -6.96 -12.17
CA ASP A 77 -6.74 -6.73 -13.61
C ASP A 77 -6.16 -5.35 -13.93
N PHE A 78 -5.12 -4.95 -13.19
CA PHE A 78 -4.37 -3.71 -13.44
C PHE A 78 -5.18 -2.42 -13.26
N GLY A 79 -6.17 -2.44 -12.36
CA GLY A 79 -7.03 -1.30 -12.08
C GLY A 79 -8.11 -1.07 -13.14
N VAL A 80 -8.37 -2.03 -14.02
CA VAL A 80 -9.45 -1.92 -15.03
C VAL A 80 -10.81 -2.09 -14.37
N ASN A 81 -10.97 -3.09 -13.49
CA ASN A 81 -12.18 -3.32 -12.72
C ASN A 81 -11.89 -3.44 -11.23
N PHE A 82 -12.65 -2.70 -10.43
CA PHE A 82 -12.63 -2.75 -8.98
C PHE A 82 -13.92 -3.36 -8.44
N SER A 83 -13.76 -4.14 -7.36
CA SER A 83 -14.85 -4.63 -6.53
C SER A 83 -14.64 -4.17 -5.08
N SER A 84 -15.75 -3.95 -4.36
CA SER A 84 -15.67 -3.67 -2.92
C SER A 84 -15.18 -4.91 -2.17
N ALA A 85 -14.20 -4.74 -1.31
CA ALA A 85 -13.81 -5.73 -0.34
C ALA A 85 -14.96 -5.98 0.65
N THR A 86 -15.05 -7.20 1.18
CA THR A 86 -16.00 -7.57 2.22
C THR A 86 -15.29 -7.60 3.57
N GLY A 87 -15.84 -6.89 4.55
CA GLY A 87 -15.28 -6.81 5.90
C GLY A 87 -16.05 -5.84 6.77
N ALA A 88 -15.96 -6.03 8.08
CA ALA A 88 -16.54 -5.12 9.08
C ALA A 88 -15.54 -3.97 9.37
N PHE A 89 -15.27 -3.13 8.37
CA PHE A 89 -14.27 -2.06 8.47
C PHE A 89 -14.71 -0.88 9.34
N GLY A 90 -16.01 -0.81 9.68
CA GLY A 90 -16.54 0.24 10.55
C GLY A 90 -16.35 1.64 9.95
N THR A 91 -16.21 2.62 10.84
CA THR A 91 -15.97 4.02 10.48
C THR A 91 -14.50 4.38 10.61
N GLY A 92 -14.07 5.39 9.86
CA GLY A 92 -12.70 5.87 10.00
C GLY A 92 -12.37 7.12 9.20
N PHE A 93 -11.19 7.67 9.51
CA PHE A 93 -10.57 8.76 8.78
C PHE A 93 -9.04 8.57 8.78
N ASN A 94 -8.35 9.27 7.87
CA ASN A 94 -6.92 9.10 7.61
C ASN A 94 -6.53 7.64 7.31
N PRO A 95 -7.17 7.02 6.31
CA PRO A 95 -6.80 5.66 5.96
C PRO A 95 -5.40 5.61 5.36
N GLN A 96 -4.77 4.46 5.49
CA GLN A 96 -3.53 4.06 4.83
C GLN A 96 -3.66 2.61 4.42
N ILE A 97 -3.06 2.25 3.28
CA ILE A 97 -3.03 0.88 2.78
C ILE A 97 -1.67 0.61 2.14
N ILE A 98 -1.15 -0.59 2.37
CA ILE A 98 0.07 -1.10 1.75
C ILE A 98 -0.13 -2.57 1.39
N THR A 99 0.67 -3.07 0.46
CA THR A 99 0.69 -4.48 0.10
C THR A 99 2.12 -4.96 -0.09
N ASP A 100 2.33 -6.27 -0.02
CA ASP A 100 3.62 -6.87 -0.31
C ASP A 100 3.89 -6.93 -1.82
N ILE A 101 5.11 -7.31 -2.18
CA ILE A 101 5.52 -7.44 -3.59
C ILE A 101 4.63 -8.41 -4.39
N SER A 102 4.01 -9.40 -3.75
CA SER A 102 3.11 -10.35 -4.42
C SER A 102 1.66 -9.89 -4.50
N GLY A 103 1.28 -8.84 -3.75
CA GLY A 103 -0.10 -8.41 -3.59
C GLY A 103 -0.91 -9.27 -2.62
N ARG A 104 -0.39 -10.42 -2.18
CA ARG A 104 -1.14 -11.38 -1.37
C ARG A 104 -1.44 -10.85 0.03
N TYR A 105 -0.50 -10.14 0.62
CA TYR A 105 -0.55 -9.65 2.00
C TYR A 105 -0.83 -8.15 1.99
N ILE A 106 -2.02 -7.77 2.46
CA ILE A 106 -2.44 -6.37 2.50
C ILE A 106 -2.61 -5.93 3.93
N PHE A 107 -2.20 -4.70 4.21
CA PHE A 107 -2.31 -4.10 5.53
C PHE A 107 -2.95 -2.73 5.39
N ALA A 108 -3.92 -2.45 6.25
CA ALA A 108 -4.65 -1.19 6.27
C ALA A 108 -4.71 -0.65 7.70
N THR A 109 -4.68 0.67 7.83
CA THR A 109 -4.86 1.34 9.11
C THR A 109 -5.58 2.67 8.96
N TRP A 110 -6.34 3.06 9.98
CA TRP A 110 -7.05 4.34 10.06
C TRP A 110 -7.34 4.68 11.52
N SER A 111 -7.85 5.88 11.77
CA SER A 111 -8.41 6.28 13.07
C SER A 111 -9.93 6.14 13.02
N ASP A 112 -10.58 5.51 14.02
CA ASP A 112 -12.00 5.10 13.96
C ASP A 112 -13.03 6.22 14.20
N GLY A 113 -12.59 7.46 14.36
CA GLY A 113 -13.44 8.61 14.72
C GLY A 113 -13.61 8.80 16.22
N ALA A 114 -13.45 7.74 17.03
CA ALA A 114 -13.30 7.80 18.48
C ALA A 114 -11.83 7.88 18.90
N THR A 115 -10.96 8.25 17.96
CA THR A 115 -9.51 8.35 18.08
C THR A 115 -8.80 7.02 18.34
N ASN A 116 -9.42 5.84 18.19
CA ASN A 116 -8.66 4.59 18.27
C ASN A 116 -7.98 4.29 16.92
N ILE A 117 -6.79 3.71 16.98
CA ILE A 117 -6.14 3.20 15.78
C ILE A 117 -6.69 1.81 15.44
N LYS A 118 -7.17 1.66 14.21
CA LYS A 118 -7.56 0.40 13.61
C LYS A 118 -6.46 -0.13 12.72
N ILE A 119 -6.22 -1.44 12.80
CA ILE A 119 -5.29 -2.14 11.92
C ILE A 119 -5.98 -3.40 11.42
N PHE A 120 -6.05 -3.55 10.11
CA PHE A 120 -6.62 -4.71 9.45
C PHE A 120 -5.60 -5.32 8.50
N PHE A 121 -5.70 -6.63 8.29
CA PHE A 121 -4.89 -7.30 7.28
C PHE A 121 -5.65 -8.38 6.52
N SER A 122 -5.13 -8.68 5.33
CA SER A 122 -5.56 -9.80 4.50
C SER A 122 -4.34 -10.64 4.11
N LEU A 123 -4.53 -11.97 4.04
CA LEU A 123 -3.50 -12.93 3.62
C LEU A 123 -3.81 -13.59 2.27
N ASN A 124 -4.86 -13.11 1.59
CA ASN A 124 -5.45 -13.73 0.42
C ASN A 124 -5.98 -12.70 -0.58
N PHE A 125 -5.14 -11.73 -0.95
CA PHE A 125 -5.46 -10.74 -1.99
C PHE A 125 -6.70 -9.89 -1.68
N GLY A 126 -7.05 -9.72 -0.40
CA GLY A 126 -8.18 -8.91 0.05
C GLY A 126 -9.52 -9.64 0.05
N LEU A 127 -9.53 -10.97 -0.19
CA LEU A 127 -10.76 -11.78 -0.17
C LEU A 127 -11.35 -11.93 1.24
N SER A 128 -10.50 -11.90 2.27
CA SER A 128 -10.93 -11.86 3.67
C SER A 128 -10.01 -10.97 4.49
N TRP A 129 -10.57 -10.35 5.52
CA TRP A 129 -9.89 -9.39 6.37
C TRP A 129 -9.99 -9.77 7.85
N ILE A 130 -8.94 -9.48 8.59
CA ILE A 130 -8.82 -9.72 10.03
C ILE A 130 -8.57 -8.37 10.71
N ASP A 131 -9.40 -8.01 11.68
CA ASP A 131 -9.14 -6.91 12.62
C ASP A 131 -8.10 -7.38 13.65
N VAL A 132 -6.96 -6.68 13.73
CA VAL A 132 -5.88 -7.04 14.67
C VAL A 132 -6.27 -6.75 16.11
N ASP A 133 -7.16 -5.78 16.34
CA ASP A 133 -7.64 -5.39 17.66
C ASP A 133 -9.15 -5.11 17.64
N SER A 134 -9.91 -6.19 17.46
CA SER A 134 -11.38 -6.12 17.50
C SER A 134 -11.95 -5.60 18.83
N SER A 135 -11.13 -5.60 19.89
CA SER A 135 -11.50 -5.12 21.23
C SER A 135 -11.19 -3.64 21.49
N ASN A 136 -10.42 -2.97 20.62
CA ASN A 136 -9.92 -1.61 20.82
C ASN A 136 -9.12 -1.41 22.14
N THR A 137 -8.35 -2.41 22.57
CA THR A 137 -7.58 -2.33 23.82
C THR A 137 -6.07 -2.27 23.65
N THR A 138 -5.57 -2.51 22.44
CA THR A 138 -4.15 -2.76 22.17
C THR A 138 -3.42 -1.51 21.67
N PHE A 139 -4.01 -0.77 20.72
CA PHE A 139 -3.33 0.35 20.05
C PHE A 139 -3.62 1.71 20.69
N GLY A 140 -4.70 1.80 21.49
CA GLY A 140 -5.06 3.00 22.22
C GLY A 140 -5.45 4.18 21.32
N LEU A 141 -5.40 5.38 21.90
CA LEU A 141 -5.76 6.62 21.22
C LEU A 141 -4.65 7.03 20.23
N GLY A 142 -5.05 7.62 19.11
CA GLY A 142 -4.17 7.97 18.02
C GLY A 142 -4.87 8.60 16.81
N GLY A 143 -4.12 9.41 16.10
CA GLY A 143 -4.51 10.03 14.83
C GLY A 143 -3.39 10.00 13.81
N ALA A 144 -3.75 10.26 12.55
CA ALA A 144 -2.83 10.31 11.41
C ALA A 144 -1.89 9.09 11.33
N PRO A 145 -2.44 7.85 11.30
CA PRO A 145 -1.61 6.67 11.22
C PRO A 145 -0.84 6.65 9.90
N GLN A 146 0.36 6.07 9.93
CA GLN A 146 1.12 5.66 8.76
C GLN A 146 1.54 4.21 8.94
N ILE A 147 1.64 3.48 7.84
CA ILE A 147 2.02 2.06 7.83
C ILE A 147 2.99 1.80 6.68
N ILE A 148 4.00 0.97 6.95
CA ILE A 148 4.95 0.49 5.94
C ILE A 148 5.31 -0.96 6.24
N THR A 149 5.77 -1.68 5.22
CA THR A 149 6.20 -3.06 5.31
C THR A 149 7.63 -3.18 4.78
N ASP A 150 8.39 -4.18 5.25
CA ASP A 150 9.69 -4.48 4.65
C ASP A 150 9.52 -5.11 3.26
N SER A 151 10.61 -5.16 2.48
CA SER A 151 10.59 -5.65 1.08
C SER A 151 10.23 -7.13 0.93
N VAL A 152 10.13 -7.86 2.04
CA VAL A 152 9.80 -9.29 2.12
C VAL A 152 8.50 -9.52 2.90
N SER A 153 7.82 -8.42 3.26
CA SER A 153 6.65 -8.33 4.12
C SER A 153 6.67 -9.22 5.34
N ARG A 154 7.85 -9.37 5.94
CA ARG A 154 8.04 -10.09 7.20
C ARG A 154 7.75 -9.22 8.41
N ASN A 155 7.99 -7.92 8.28
CA ASN A 155 7.74 -6.96 9.34
C ASN A 155 6.86 -5.84 8.82
N ILE A 156 5.93 -5.43 9.68
CA ILE A 156 5.04 -4.31 9.45
C ILE A 156 5.31 -3.29 10.54
N TYR A 157 5.49 -2.06 10.14
CA TYR A 157 5.73 -0.93 11.00
C TYR A 157 4.59 0.04 10.83
N GLY A 158 4.00 0.48 11.94
CA GLY A 158 2.98 1.51 11.95
C GLY A 158 3.32 2.55 12.99
N ILE A 159 3.08 3.82 12.67
CA ILE A 159 3.24 4.97 13.55
C ILE A 159 1.93 5.76 13.58
N TRP A 160 1.63 6.45 14.68
CA TRP A 160 0.51 7.38 14.80
C TRP A 160 0.83 8.46 15.83
N ALA A 161 0.12 9.58 15.74
CA ALA A 161 0.21 10.66 16.72
C ALA A 161 -0.79 10.41 17.86
N ASP A 162 -0.30 10.27 19.08
CA ASP A 162 -1.14 10.28 20.28
C ASP A 162 -1.35 11.74 20.72
N SER A 163 -2.56 12.10 21.15
CA SER A 163 -2.85 13.44 21.70
C SER A 163 -2.31 13.63 23.12
N SER A 164 -1.93 12.54 23.80
CA SER A 164 -1.44 12.53 25.17
C SER A 164 0.09 12.49 25.32
N ASP A 165 0.84 12.18 24.25
CA ASP A 165 2.31 12.16 24.24
C ASP A 165 2.84 12.78 22.93
N PRO A 166 3.85 13.68 22.96
CA PRO A 166 4.57 14.07 21.74
C PRO A 166 5.15 12.82 21.08
N ILE A 167 5.19 12.75 19.74
CA ILE A 167 5.65 11.57 18.95
C ILE A 167 6.88 10.94 19.61
N ASP A 168 6.63 9.90 20.41
CA ASP A 168 7.66 9.18 21.10
C ASP A 168 7.95 7.93 20.26
N LEU A 169 9.02 8.02 19.48
CA LEU A 169 9.50 6.92 18.63
C LEU A 169 9.85 5.67 19.45
N THR A 170 9.94 5.74 20.79
CA THR A 170 10.10 4.57 21.66
C THR A 170 8.82 3.76 21.86
N ARG A 171 7.64 4.36 21.62
CA ARG A 171 6.32 3.71 21.67
C ARG A 171 5.64 3.59 20.31
N GLY A 172 5.99 4.49 19.39
CA GLY A 172 5.41 4.59 18.05
C GLY A 172 5.97 3.59 17.04
N LEU A 173 7.15 3.00 17.23
CA LEU A 173 7.67 1.99 16.31
C LEU A 173 7.32 0.58 16.82
N ARG A 174 6.09 0.13 16.57
CA ARG A 174 5.73 -1.27 16.82
C ARG A 174 5.98 -2.08 15.55
N SER A 175 6.92 -3.02 15.62
CA SER A 175 6.93 -4.15 14.69
C SER A 175 5.79 -5.07 15.10
N PHE A 176 4.78 -5.19 14.24
CA PHE A 176 3.60 -5.99 14.56
C PHE A 176 3.82 -7.48 14.33
N PHE A 177 4.85 -7.87 13.58
CA PHE A 177 5.12 -9.27 13.24
C PHE A 177 6.59 -9.47 12.89
N PRO A 178 7.23 -10.57 13.32
CA PRO A 178 8.17 -11.29 12.49
C PRO A 178 7.39 -12.42 11.81
N ILE A 179 7.15 -12.35 10.49
CA ILE A 179 6.76 -13.53 9.71
C ILE A 179 8.00 -14.44 9.56
N ARG A 180 8.39 -15.09 10.67
CA ARG A 180 9.12 -16.37 10.75
C ARG A 180 8.87 -17.00 12.13
N GLY A 181 8.13 -18.11 12.15
CA GLY A 181 8.16 -19.08 13.27
C GLY A 181 6.84 -19.29 13.99
N LEU A 182 5.84 -19.86 13.32
CA LEU A 182 4.82 -20.65 14.01
C LEU A 182 5.53 -21.86 14.63
N LYS A 183 5.73 -21.87 15.95
CA LYS A 183 5.96 -23.10 16.72
C LYS A 183 4.84 -23.24 17.74
N ILE A 184 3.79 -23.95 17.34
CA ILE A 184 2.81 -24.48 18.29
C ILE A 184 3.52 -25.62 19.02
N ASN A 185 3.85 -25.42 20.29
CA ASN A 185 4.12 -26.53 21.20
C ASN A 185 2.76 -27.02 21.72
N ARG A 186 2.58 -28.34 21.71
CA ARG A 186 1.51 -29.00 22.47
C ARG A 186 1.66 -28.71 23.95
#